data_AF-A0A1H0P6S2-F1
#
_entry.id   AF-A0A1H0P6S2-F1
#
_cell.length_a   1.000
_cell.length_b   1.000
_cell.length_c   1.000
_cell.angle_alpha   90.00
_cell.angle_beta   90.00
_cell.angle_gamma   90.00
#
_symmetry.space_group_name_H-M   'P 1'
#
loop_
_entity.id
_entity.type
_entity.pdbx_description
1 polymer ?
#
loop_
_entity_poly.entity_id
_entity_poly.type
_entity_poly.pdbx_seq_one_letter_code
_entity_poly.pdbx_strand_id
1 'polypeptide(L)'
;MGIFNFLFGSKKQKESRQISVIIPQSKEFDYYRPEYFRILNSRPNMHEIYGRGFDFPKYNDRFITQEGYPLRELLLLVWWGKTKSGRKSTISIPQYFFYDYNLNAEKITRKFKDKSLLYDDDGKTLLTEEGKVIADKYSSLWEIHSAKEYPTNLDIDFPTWDKNKFDLMMCQMQIRYHSEYANFCKELVNYFNSLNAPTSALEIHNEINRYINEMNSNLARVNDLKEKLIILQDRVDEI
;
A
#
# COMPACT_ATOMS: atom_id res chain seq x y z
N MET A 1 -28.29 21.67 -58.07
CA MET A 1 -26.88 21.21 -58.01
C MET A 1 -26.52 21.05 -56.55
N GLY A 2 -26.24 19.83 -56.08
CA GLY A 2 -25.91 19.58 -54.67
C GLY A 2 -26.13 18.13 -54.18
N ILE A 3 -25.41 17.18 -54.79
CA ILE A 3 -24.79 15.97 -54.18
C ILE A 3 -25.49 15.31 -52.97
N PHE A 4 -26.46 14.44 -53.25
CA PHE A 4 -26.71 13.21 -52.49
C PHE A 4 -26.34 12.03 -53.39
N ASN A 5 -25.21 11.39 -53.11
CA ASN A 5 -24.85 10.08 -53.65
C ASN A 5 -23.63 9.59 -52.86
N PHE A 6 -23.83 8.63 -51.95
CA PHE A 6 -23.32 7.26 -52.07
C PHE A 6 -23.39 6.58 -50.70
N LEU A 7 -24.54 5.99 -50.43
CA LEU A 7 -24.66 4.86 -49.53
C LEU A 7 -23.95 3.65 -50.18
N PHE A 8 -23.38 2.79 -49.34
CA PHE A 8 -22.82 1.46 -49.66
C PHE A 8 -21.43 1.41 -50.30
N GLY A 9 -20.41 1.69 -49.48
CA GLY A 9 -19.07 1.13 -49.67
C GLY A 9 -19.05 -0.37 -49.32
N SER A 10 -18.72 -1.21 -50.30
CA SER A 10 -18.56 -2.65 -50.19
C SER A 10 -17.60 -3.05 -49.06
N LYS A 11 -18.05 -3.93 -48.15
CA LYS A 11 -17.18 -4.67 -47.23
C LYS A 11 -16.19 -5.49 -48.05
N LYS A 12 -14.93 -5.04 -48.16
CA LYS A 12 -13.83 -5.96 -48.45
C LYS A 12 -13.61 -6.79 -47.19
N GLN A 13 -13.81 -8.11 -47.30
CA GLN A 13 -13.32 -9.07 -46.32
C GLN A 13 -11.83 -8.79 -46.13
N LYS A 14 -11.46 -8.25 -44.97
CA LYS A 14 -10.09 -8.35 -44.50
C LYS A 14 -9.86 -9.85 -44.29
N GLU A 15 -9.06 -10.45 -45.17
CA GLU A 15 -8.46 -11.75 -44.91
C GLU A 15 -7.92 -11.71 -43.47
N SER A 16 -8.33 -12.70 -42.68
CA SER A 16 -7.75 -12.92 -41.38
C SER A 16 -6.25 -13.10 -41.59
N ARG A 17 -5.45 -12.08 -41.23
CA ARG A 17 -4.03 -12.30 -40.97
C ARG A 17 -4.00 -13.33 -39.86
N GLN A 18 -3.84 -14.60 -40.22
CA GLN A 18 -3.47 -15.62 -39.28
C GLN A 18 -2.15 -15.12 -38.70
N ILE A 19 -2.20 -14.66 -37.46
CA ILE A 19 -1.00 -14.48 -36.66
C ILE A 19 -0.49 -15.91 -36.52
N SER A 20 0.45 -16.29 -37.37
CA SER A 20 1.26 -17.47 -37.15
C SER A 20 2.06 -17.18 -35.90
N VAL A 21 1.51 -17.57 -34.75
CA VAL A 21 2.28 -17.67 -33.51
C VAL A 21 3.30 -18.77 -33.80
N ILE A 22 4.53 -18.37 -34.10
CA ILE A 22 5.66 -19.28 -34.06
C ILE A 22 5.80 -19.63 -32.58
N ILE A 23 5.21 -20.77 -32.19
CA ILE A 23 5.51 -21.40 -30.92
C ILE A 23 6.97 -21.84 -31.06
N PRO A 24 7.92 -21.28 -30.27
CA PRO A 24 9.30 -21.71 -30.35
C PRO A 24 9.36 -23.22 -30.18
N GLN A 25 10.07 -23.89 -31.09
CA GLN A 25 10.31 -25.32 -31.00
C GLN A 25 11.05 -25.62 -29.69
N SER A 26 10.44 -26.49 -28.89
CA SER A 26 10.90 -27.12 -27.64
C SER A 26 11.63 -26.22 -26.65
N LYS A 27 11.01 -25.93 -25.49
CA LYS A 27 11.79 -25.67 -24.28
C LYS A 27 12.78 -26.83 -24.11
N GLU A 28 14.07 -26.50 -24.07
CA GLU A 28 15.16 -27.48 -23.98
C GLU A 28 15.05 -28.33 -22.71
N PHE A 29 14.27 -27.87 -21.72
CA PHE A 29 13.98 -28.57 -20.49
C PHE A 29 12.58 -28.25 -19.96
N ASP A 30 11.71 -29.26 -19.80
CA ASP A 30 10.38 -29.06 -19.18
C ASP A 30 10.45 -29.15 -17.65
N TYR A 31 10.47 -27.98 -17.03
CA TYR A 31 10.41 -27.79 -15.58
C TYR A 31 9.02 -27.40 -15.07
N TYR A 32 7.97 -27.38 -15.91
CA TYR A 32 6.59 -27.07 -15.50
C TYR A 32 5.90 -28.29 -14.91
N ARG A 33 6.50 -28.85 -13.85
CA ARG A 33 5.98 -30.04 -13.16
C ARG A 33 5.05 -29.64 -12.01
N PRO A 34 4.16 -30.53 -11.55
CA PRO A 34 3.28 -30.24 -10.41
C PRO A 34 4.01 -29.69 -9.19
N GLU A 35 5.22 -30.19 -8.93
CA GLU A 35 6.08 -29.71 -7.83
C GLU A 35 6.50 -28.25 -7.99
N TYR A 36 6.81 -27.80 -9.21
CA TYR A 36 7.11 -26.39 -9.48
C TYR A 36 5.93 -25.49 -9.12
N PHE A 37 4.72 -25.86 -9.56
CA PHE A 37 3.51 -25.10 -9.24
C PHE A 37 3.15 -25.16 -7.76
N ARG A 38 3.42 -26.29 -7.09
CA ARG A 38 3.27 -26.41 -5.63
C ARG A 38 4.13 -25.37 -4.91
N ILE A 39 5.41 -25.25 -5.29
CA ILE A 39 6.32 -24.26 -4.70
C ILE A 39 5.86 -22.85 -5.09
N LEU A 40 5.52 -22.58 -6.35
CA LEU A 40 5.01 -21.25 -6.75
C LEU A 40 3.79 -20.79 -5.94
N ASN A 41 2.89 -21.73 -5.62
CA ASN A 41 1.71 -21.44 -4.82
C ASN A 41 2.01 -21.27 -3.32
N SER A 42 3.20 -21.63 -2.84
CA SER A 42 3.64 -21.35 -1.46
C SER A 42 4.36 -20.00 -1.30
N ARG A 43 4.42 -19.19 -2.38
CA ARG A 43 5.03 -17.86 -2.33
C ARG A 43 4.37 -17.02 -1.22
N PRO A 44 5.15 -16.46 -0.28
CA PRO A 44 4.57 -15.72 0.84
C PRO A 44 3.88 -14.44 0.36
N ASN A 45 2.81 -14.09 1.05
CA ASN A 45 1.99 -12.92 0.76
C ASN A 45 1.98 -11.98 1.95
N MET A 46 2.39 -10.73 1.73
CA MET A 46 2.46 -9.72 2.80
C MET A 46 1.10 -9.47 3.44
N HIS A 47 0.00 -9.53 2.68
CA HIS A 47 -1.36 -9.31 3.21
C HIS A 47 -1.81 -10.39 4.18
N GLU A 48 -1.38 -11.65 3.95
CA GLU A 48 -1.64 -12.76 4.86
C GLU A 48 -0.86 -12.58 6.17
N ILE A 49 0.38 -12.10 6.08
CA ILE A 49 1.20 -11.78 7.26
C ILE A 49 0.62 -10.60 8.05
N TYR A 50 0.12 -9.57 7.37
CA TYR A 50 -0.55 -8.44 8.01
C TYR A 50 -1.90 -8.80 8.61
N GLY A 51 -2.53 -9.89 8.17
CA GLY A 51 -3.89 -10.25 8.54
C GLY A 51 -4.94 -9.28 7.99
N ARG A 52 -4.59 -8.49 6.97
CA ARG A 52 -5.45 -7.46 6.36
C ARG A 52 -5.24 -7.41 4.85
N GLY A 53 -6.34 -7.49 4.11
CA GLY A 53 -6.35 -7.40 2.66
C GLY A 53 -5.94 -6.02 2.14
N PHE A 54 -5.60 -5.94 0.86
CA PHE A 54 -5.30 -4.67 0.18
C PHE A 54 -6.53 -3.75 0.09
N ASP A 55 -7.72 -4.33 0.16
CA ASP A 55 -9.03 -3.69 0.10
C ASP A 55 -9.61 -3.34 1.48
N PHE A 56 -8.80 -3.48 2.55
CA PHE A 56 -9.24 -3.12 3.90
C PHE A 56 -9.69 -1.66 3.95
N PRO A 57 -10.89 -1.37 4.46
CA PRO A 57 -11.45 -0.02 4.40
C PRO A 57 -10.65 0.95 5.27
N LYS A 58 -10.49 2.19 4.80
CA LYS A 58 -9.72 3.23 5.51
C LYS A 58 -10.40 3.76 6.78
N TYR A 59 -11.69 3.53 6.92
CA TYR A 59 -12.52 3.93 8.07
C TYR A 59 -13.80 3.07 8.05
N ASN A 60 -14.55 3.06 9.15
CA ASN A 60 -15.88 2.46 9.22
C ASN A 60 -16.90 3.27 10.05
N ASP A 61 -16.49 4.44 10.56
CA ASP A 61 -17.30 5.35 11.38
C ASP A 61 -17.93 4.71 12.64
N ARG A 62 -17.37 3.59 13.13
CA ARG A 62 -17.85 2.93 14.35
C ARG A 62 -17.28 3.54 15.62
N PHE A 63 -16.15 4.26 15.53
CA PHE A 63 -15.58 4.91 16.69
C PHE A 63 -16.38 6.16 17.06
N ILE A 64 -16.94 6.19 18.27
CA ILE A 64 -17.73 7.32 18.75
C ILE A 64 -16.81 8.32 19.46
N THR A 65 -16.62 9.48 18.84
CA THR A 65 -15.86 10.59 19.42
C THR A 65 -16.71 11.39 20.39
N GLN A 66 -16.07 12.05 21.35
CA GLN A 66 -16.78 12.90 22.32
C GLN A 66 -17.38 14.15 21.65
N GLU A 67 -16.77 14.60 20.56
CA GLU A 67 -17.12 15.81 19.82
C GLU A 67 -18.23 15.54 18.79
N GLY A 68 -18.65 14.28 18.61
CA GLY A 68 -19.73 13.88 17.71
C GLY A 68 -19.34 13.89 16.22
N TYR A 69 -18.05 13.88 15.91
CA TYR A 69 -17.51 13.80 14.55
C TYR A 69 -16.95 12.41 14.25
N PRO A 70 -17.15 11.85 13.04
CA PRO A 70 -16.38 10.69 12.60
C PRO A 70 -14.88 10.98 12.56
N LEU A 71 -14.02 9.98 12.83
CA LEU A 71 -12.57 10.18 12.84
C LEU A 71 -12.03 10.69 11.49
N ARG A 72 -12.61 10.30 10.36
CA ARG A 72 -12.25 10.84 9.05
C ARG A 72 -12.50 12.35 8.92
N GLU A 73 -13.55 12.90 9.57
CA GLU A 73 -13.78 14.34 9.60
C GLU A 73 -12.76 15.03 10.50
N LEU A 74 -12.44 14.44 11.65
CA LEU A 74 -11.40 14.97 12.54
C LEU A 74 -10.00 14.90 11.93
N LEU A 75 -9.71 13.93 11.07
CA LEU A 75 -8.47 13.90 10.28
C LEU A 75 -8.34 15.16 9.41
N LEU A 76 -9.43 15.70 8.88
CA LEU A 76 -9.42 16.95 8.14
C LEU A 76 -9.12 18.16 9.04
N LEU A 77 -9.65 18.18 10.26
CA LEU A 77 -9.32 19.21 11.25
C LEU A 77 -7.84 19.16 11.62
N VAL A 78 -7.30 17.95 11.87
CA VAL A 78 -5.88 17.70 12.11
C VAL A 78 -5.04 18.20 10.94
N TRP A 79 -5.45 17.93 9.70
CA TRP A 79 -4.75 18.40 8.51
C TRP A 79 -4.69 19.93 8.41
N TRP A 80 -5.77 20.64 8.74
CA TRP A 80 -5.78 22.10 8.86
C TRP A 80 -4.82 22.59 9.95
N GLY A 81 -4.74 21.88 11.08
CA GLY A 81 -3.86 22.20 12.20
C GLY A 81 -2.39 21.86 12.03
N LYS A 82 -2.01 21.07 11.02
CA LYS A 82 -0.62 20.59 10.87
C LYS A 82 0.42 21.68 10.65
N THR A 83 0.03 22.88 10.19
CA THR A 83 0.95 23.99 9.98
C THR A 83 0.77 25.05 11.06
N LYS A 84 1.85 25.37 11.79
CA LYS A 84 1.82 26.36 12.89
C LYS A 84 1.29 27.73 12.46
N SER A 85 1.55 28.13 11.22
CA SER A 85 1.14 29.42 10.67
C SER A 85 -0.18 29.39 9.91
N GLY A 86 -0.96 28.30 10.05
CA GLY A 86 -2.16 28.07 9.25
C GLY A 86 -1.84 27.67 7.81
N ARG A 87 -2.89 27.42 7.03
CA ARG A 87 -2.79 27.16 5.58
C ARG A 87 -3.48 28.28 4.82
N LYS A 88 -3.07 28.57 3.59
CA LYS A 88 -3.80 29.54 2.75
C LYS A 88 -5.28 29.16 2.67
N SER A 89 -6.21 30.10 2.84
CA SER A 89 -7.65 29.81 2.78
C SER A 89 -8.10 29.28 1.41
N THR A 90 -7.28 29.51 0.36
CA THR A 90 -7.51 29.03 -1.00
C THR A 90 -6.76 27.73 -1.34
N ILE A 91 -6.12 27.09 -0.36
CA ILE A 91 -5.37 25.86 -0.61
C ILE A 91 -6.33 24.75 -1.04
N SER A 92 -5.92 23.99 -2.06
CA SER A 92 -6.68 22.80 -2.44
C SER A 92 -6.52 21.72 -1.38
N ILE A 93 -7.65 21.20 -0.90
CA ILE A 93 -7.68 20.06 0.01
C ILE A 93 -7.15 18.82 -0.73
N PRO A 94 -6.28 18.00 -0.12
CA PRO A 94 -5.72 16.82 -0.76
C PRO A 94 -6.77 15.83 -1.27
N GLN A 95 -6.48 15.20 -2.40
CA GLN A 95 -7.39 14.28 -3.10
C GLN A 95 -7.82 13.08 -2.24
N TYR A 96 -6.96 12.59 -1.35
CA TYR A 96 -7.28 11.43 -0.50
C TYR A 96 -8.48 11.68 0.42
N PHE A 97 -8.76 12.93 0.82
CA PHE A 97 -9.97 13.22 1.60
C PHE A 97 -11.26 12.91 0.83
N PHE A 98 -11.22 13.03 -0.50
CA PHE A 98 -12.36 12.77 -1.36
C PHE A 98 -12.44 11.30 -1.76
N TYR A 99 -11.33 10.68 -2.15
CA TYR A 99 -11.34 9.31 -2.68
C TYR A 99 -11.22 8.23 -1.60
N ASP A 100 -10.29 8.42 -0.66
CA ASP A 100 -10.01 7.41 0.36
C ASP A 100 -10.96 7.54 1.56
N TYR A 101 -11.35 8.78 1.88
CA TYR A 101 -12.20 9.10 3.04
C TYR A 101 -13.64 9.47 2.68
N ASN A 102 -13.97 9.60 1.38
CA ASN A 102 -15.32 9.93 0.90
C ASN A 102 -15.93 11.18 1.58
N LEU A 103 -15.11 12.21 1.82
CA LEU A 103 -15.57 13.45 2.43
C LEU A 103 -16.01 14.47 1.40
N ASN A 104 -17.08 15.21 1.74
CA ASN A 104 -17.27 16.56 1.21
C ASN A 104 -16.45 17.55 2.04
N ALA A 105 -15.15 17.60 1.78
CA ALA A 105 -14.20 18.30 2.64
C ALA A 105 -14.47 19.82 2.77
N GLU A 106 -15.01 20.45 1.72
CA GLU A 106 -15.43 21.86 1.75
C GLU A 106 -16.60 22.09 2.71
N LYS A 107 -17.63 21.24 2.64
CA LYS A 107 -18.78 21.29 3.56
C LYS A 107 -18.36 21.08 5.01
N ILE A 108 -17.46 20.13 5.26
CA ILE A 108 -16.94 19.85 6.61
C ILE A 108 -16.07 21.00 7.12
N THR A 109 -15.21 21.57 6.27
CA THR A 109 -14.42 22.75 6.63
C THR A 109 -15.32 23.93 7.01
N ARG A 110 -16.42 24.17 6.28
CA ARG A 110 -17.40 25.19 6.65
C ARG A 110 -18.07 24.88 7.99
N LYS A 111 -18.49 23.62 8.22
CA LYS A 111 -19.04 23.18 9.51
C LYS A 111 -18.07 23.46 10.67
N PHE A 112 -16.76 23.24 10.48
CA PHE A 112 -15.76 23.59 11.49
C PHE A 112 -15.67 25.10 11.76
N LYS A 113 -15.80 25.94 10.72
CA LYS A 113 -15.86 27.40 10.89
C LYS A 113 -17.13 27.84 11.62
N ASP A 114 -18.28 27.29 11.24
CA ASP A 114 -19.58 27.57 11.88
C ASP A 114 -19.60 27.16 13.36
N LYS A 115 -18.78 26.16 13.71
CA LYS A 115 -18.58 25.67 15.09
C LYS A 115 -17.39 26.31 15.80
N SER A 116 -16.81 27.36 15.24
CA SER A 116 -15.68 28.09 15.82
C SER A 116 -14.46 27.21 16.13
N LEU A 117 -14.23 26.15 15.34
CA LEU A 117 -13.02 25.33 15.40
C LEU A 117 -11.94 25.84 14.44
N LEU A 118 -12.37 26.50 13.36
CA LEU A 118 -11.51 27.15 12.38
C LEU A 118 -11.93 28.61 12.21
N TYR A 119 -10.99 29.47 11.86
CA TYR A 119 -11.25 30.84 11.44
C TYR A 119 -10.32 31.24 10.30
N ASP A 120 -10.71 32.24 9.52
CA ASP A 120 -9.85 32.84 8.51
C ASP A 120 -9.23 34.14 9.06
N ASP A 121 -7.92 34.30 8.89
CA ASP A 121 -7.16 35.49 9.24
C ASP A 121 -6.04 35.70 8.22
N ASP A 122 -5.92 36.93 7.70
CA ASP A 122 -4.94 37.33 6.67
C ASP A 122 -4.80 36.33 5.51
N GLY A 123 -5.93 35.88 4.96
CA GLY A 123 -5.96 34.93 3.83
C GLY A 123 -5.50 33.51 4.18
N LYS A 124 -5.44 33.17 5.47
CA LYS A 124 -5.14 31.84 5.98
C LYS A 124 -6.27 31.30 6.85
N THR A 125 -6.47 30.00 6.81
CA THR A 125 -7.33 29.27 7.74
C THR A 125 -6.47 28.72 8.88
N LEU A 126 -6.87 29.00 10.13
CA LEU A 126 -6.21 28.56 11.36
C LEU A 126 -7.20 27.87 12.29
N LEU A 127 -6.67 27.05 13.21
CA LEU A 127 -7.44 26.51 14.33
C LEU A 127 -7.64 27.57 15.41
N THR A 128 -8.84 27.65 15.96
CA THR A 128 -9.09 28.34 17.24
C THR A 128 -8.45 27.56 18.39
N GLU A 129 -8.47 28.10 19.62
CA GLU A 129 -7.98 27.36 20.79
C GLU A 129 -8.75 26.05 21.01
N GLU A 130 -10.07 26.06 20.86
CA GLU A 130 -10.88 24.82 20.91
C GLU A 130 -10.51 23.86 19.77
N GLY A 131 -10.34 24.38 18.55
CA GLY A 131 -9.88 23.59 17.40
C GLY A 131 -8.53 22.93 17.63
N LYS A 132 -7.59 23.61 18.29
CA LYS A 132 -6.27 23.06 18.68
C LYS A 132 -6.40 21.94 19.68
N VAL A 133 -7.18 22.15 20.75
CA VAL A 133 -7.42 21.11 21.77
C VAL A 133 -7.96 19.83 21.13
N ILE A 134 -8.93 19.94 20.22
CA ILE A 134 -9.48 18.78 19.51
C ILE A 134 -8.43 18.20 18.55
N ALA A 135 -7.79 19.01 17.72
CA ALA A 135 -6.79 18.52 16.75
C ALA A 135 -5.62 17.80 17.44
N ASP A 136 -5.15 18.28 18.58
CA ASP A 136 -4.07 17.67 19.35
C ASP A 136 -4.48 16.32 19.94
N LYS A 137 -5.71 16.24 20.49
CA LYS A 137 -6.31 15.00 21.00
C LYS A 137 -6.37 13.90 19.93
N TYR A 138 -6.61 14.27 18.67
CA TYR A 138 -6.73 13.34 17.55
C TYR A 138 -5.51 13.35 16.61
N SER A 139 -4.37 13.88 17.06
CA SER A 139 -3.19 14.09 16.21
C SER A 139 -2.62 12.82 15.60
N SER A 140 -2.77 11.67 16.28
CA SER A 140 -2.34 10.34 15.81
C SER A 140 -3.09 9.87 14.55
N LEU A 141 -4.27 10.42 14.24
CA LEU A 141 -4.97 10.13 12.98
C LEU A 141 -4.10 10.42 11.76
N TRP A 142 -3.24 11.44 11.84
CA TRP A 142 -2.30 11.75 10.78
C TRP A 142 -1.26 10.66 10.58
N GLU A 143 -0.77 10.06 11.67
CA GLU A 143 0.22 8.99 11.63
C GLU A 143 -0.38 7.71 11.03
N ILE A 144 -1.60 7.36 11.47
CA ILE A 144 -2.38 6.23 10.94
C ILE A 144 -2.63 6.42 9.44
N HIS A 145 -3.05 7.62 9.03
CA HIS A 145 -3.25 7.97 7.63
C HIS A 145 -1.96 7.87 6.82
N SER A 146 -0.84 8.36 7.37
CA SER A 146 0.44 8.45 6.68
C SER A 146 1.22 7.13 6.65
N ALA A 147 0.77 6.11 7.38
CA ALA A 147 1.37 4.79 7.39
C ALA A 147 1.27 4.16 5.99
N LYS A 148 2.42 3.97 5.35
CA LYS A 148 2.53 3.29 4.05
C LYS A 148 2.64 1.79 4.27
N GLU A 149 2.34 1.03 3.21
CA GLU A 149 2.54 -0.42 3.15
C GLU A 149 1.70 -1.28 4.09
N TYR A 150 1.05 -0.69 5.10
CA TYR A 150 0.09 -1.36 5.97
C TYR A 150 -1.34 -0.85 5.70
N PRO A 151 -2.32 -1.75 5.52
CA PRO A 151 -3.72 -1.38 5.35
C PRO A 151 -4.34 -0.89 6.69
N THR A 152 -4.15 0.39 7.00
CA THR A 152 -4.71 1.05 8.19
C THR A 152 -6.20 1.38 8.06
N ASN A 153 -6.88 1.45 9.20
CA ASN A 153 -8.25 1.92 9.38
C ASN A 153 -8.35 2.85 10.58
N LEU A 154 -8.87 4.06 10.39
CA LEU A 154 -8.91 5.08 11.45
C LEU A 154 -9.65 4.59 12.71
N ASP A 155 -10.83 4.01 12.55
CA ASP A 155 -11.68 3.58 13.66
C ASP A 155 -11.13 2.39 14.44
N ILE A 156 -10.45 1.47 13.75
CA ILE A 156 -9.88 0.27 14.35
C ILE A 156 -8.54 0.58 15.02
N ASP A 157 -7.70 1.40 14.39
CA ASP A 157 -6.32 1.59 14.81
C ASP A 157 -6.16 2.74 15.82
N PHE A 158 -6.98 3.79 15.74
CA PHE A 158 -6.89 4.96 16.64
C PHE A 158 -6.96 4.64 18.14
N PRO A 159 -7.88 3.78 18.64
CA PRO A 159 -8.07 3.59 20.08
C PRO A 159 -6.84 3.03 20.80
N THR A 160 -6.00 2.28 20.09
CA THR A 160 -4.82 1.61 20.64
C THR A 160 -3.54 2.07 19.95
N TRP A 161 -3.58 3.21 19.24
CA TRP A 161 -2.44 3.65 18.46
C TRP A 161 -1.28 4.04 19.35
N ASP A 162 -0.14 3.43 19.07
CA ASP A 162 1.16 3.75 19.65
C ASP A 162 2.18 3.61 18.52
N LYS A 163 2.83 4.72 18.18
CA LYS A 163 3.72 4.77 17.02
C LYS A 163 4.92 3.83 17.16
N ASN A 164 5.47 3.72 18.36
CA ASN A 164 6.64 2.88 18.63
C ASN A 164 6.25 1.40 18.54
N LYS A 165 5.12 1.01 19.14
CA LYS A 165 4.59 -0.36 19.04
C LYS A 165 4.20 -0.71 17.60
N PHE A 166 3.61 0.22 16.86
CA PHE A 166 3.30 0.03 15.45
C PHE A 166 4.56 -0.19 14.61
N ASP A 167 5.60 0.63 14.80
CA ASP A 167 6.87 0.46 14.08
C ASP A 167 7.56 -0.86 14.41
N LEU A 168 7.52 -1.28 15.67
CA LEU A 168 8.03 -2.58 16.12
C LEU A 168 7.27 -3.73 15.44
N MET A 169 5.94 -3.69 15.46
CA MET A 169 5.07 -4.68 14.80
C MET A 169 5.40 -4.76 13.30
N MET A 170 5.49 -3.62 12.62
CA MET A 170 5.81 -3.59 11.18
C MET A 170 7.18 -4.17 10.89
N CYS A 171 8.19 -3.87 11.71
CA CYS A 171 9.53 -4.43 11.58
C CYS A 171 9.50 -5.97 11.70
N GLN A 172 8.80 -6.50 12.72
CA GLN A 172 8.65 -7.95 12.93
C GLN A 172 7.94 -8.63 11.75
N MET A 173 6.87 -8.03 11.23
CA MET A 173 6.14 -8.54 10.07
C MET A 173 7.03 -8.58 8.81
N GLN A 174 7.83 -7.54 8.56
CA GLN A 174 8.77 -7.52 7.43
C GLN A 174 9.90 -8.55 7.56
N ILE A 175 10.44 -8.74 8.78
CA ILE A 175 11.42 -9.81 9.05
C ILE A 175 10.81 -11.16 8.69
N ARG A 176 9.58 -11.42 9.13
CA ARG A 176 8.87 -12.66 8.85
C ARG A 176 8.71 -12.87 7.34
N TYR A 177 8.17 -11.88 6.63
CA TYR A 177 7.96 -11.95 5.18
C TYR A 177 9.25 -12.25 4.41
N HIS A 178 10.30 -11.47 4.65
CA HIS A 178 11.57 -11.66 3.93
C HIS A 178 12.24 -12.99 4.28
N SER A 179 12.09 -13.47 5.52
CA SER A 179 12.58 -14.79 5.92
C SER A 179 11.83 -15.92 5.21
N GLU A 180 10.49 -15.85 5.17
CA GLU A 180 9.65 -16.81 4.43
C GLU A 180 9.95 -16.77 2.93
N TYR A 181 10.19 -15.58 2.35
CA TYR A 181 10.51 -15.41 0.93
C TYR A 181 11.88 -15.99 0.59
N ALA A 182 12.88 -15.81 1.45
CA ALA A 182 14.20 -16.43 1.28
C ALA A 182 14.10 -17.97 1.27
N ASN A 183 13.26 -18.54 2.14
CA ASN A 183 13.00 -19.99 2.15
C ASN A 183 12.30 -20.45 0.87
N PHE A 184 11.31 -19.71 0.38
CA PHE A 184 10.66 -19.97 -0.91
C PHE A 184 11.67 -19.98 -2.07
N CYS A 185 12.58 -18.98 -2.15
CA CYS A 185 13.63 -18.97 -3.16
C CYS A 185 14.56 -20.20 -3.04
N LYS A 186 14.90 -20.60 -1.81
CA LYS A 186 15.71 -21.80 -1.57
C LYS A 186 15.02 -23.07 -2.07
N GLU A 187 13.71 -23.21 -1.87
CA GLU A 187 12.93 -24.34 -2.42
C GLU A 187 12.99 -24.38 -3.95
N LEU A 188 12.86 -23.23 -4.62
CA LEU A 188 12.98 -23.14 -6.07
C LEU A 188 14.37 -23.49 -6.57
N VAL A 189 15.42 -22.97 -5.93
CA VAL A 189 16.82 -23.31 -6.26
C VAL A 189 17.04 -24.82 -6.12
N ASN A 190 16.55 -25.43 -5.03
CA ASN A 190 16.63 -26.88 -4.84
C ASN A 190 15.86 -27.65 -5.92
N TYR A 191 14.66 -27.19 -6.28
CA TYR A 191 13.86 -27.78 -7.35
C TYR A 191 14.62 -27.75 -8.68
N PHE A 192 15.12 -26.59 -9.11
CA PHE A 192 15.88 -26.48 -10.36
C PHE A 192 17.17 -27.30 -10.35
N ASN A 193 17.90 -27.34 -9.22
CA ASN A 193 19.07 -28.20 -9.09
C ASN A 193 18.72 -29.70 -9.20
N SER A 194 17.56 -30.11 -8.67
CA SER A 194 17.10 -31.52 -8.73
C SER A 194 16.82 -32.02 -10.15
N LEU A 195 16.63 -31.11 -11.10
CA LEU A 195 16.43 -31.43 -12.51
C LEU A 195 17.70 -31.99 -13.17
N ASN A 196 18.88 -31.83 -12.54
CA ASN A 196 20.17 -32.26 -13.08
C ASN A 196 20.39 -31.80 -14.52
N ALA A 197 19.98 -30.56 -14.82
CA ALA A 197 20.07 -30.01 -16.16
C ALA A 197 21.54 -29.88 -16.60
N PRO A 198 21.87 -30.21 -17.86
CA PRO A 198 23.23 -30.08 -18.37
C PRO A 198 23.66 -28.62 -18.39
N THR A 199 24.98 -28.36 -18.40
CA THR A 199 25.53 -26.99 -18.43
C THR A 199 25.06 -26.15 -19.63
N SER A 200 24.63 -26.81 -20.71
CA SER A 200 24.04 -26.14 -21.88
C SER A 200 22.63 -25.58 -21.64
N ALA A 201 21.91 -26.05 -20.60
CA ALA A 201 20.56 -25.64 -20.27
C ALA A 201 20.53 -24.26 -19.58
N LEU A 202 20.83 -23.22 -20.36
CA LEU A 202 21.00 -21.84 -19.88
C LEU A 202 19.76 -21.30 -19.15
N GLU A 203 18.56 -21.67 -19.56
CA GLU A 203 17.30 -21.25 -18.92
C GLU A 203 17.24 -21.69 -17.44
N ILE A 204 17.56 -22.95 -17.15
CA ILE A 204 17.57 -23.48 -15.78
C ILE A 204 18.62 -22.79 -14.92
N HIS A 205 19.81 -22.57 -15.46
CA HIS A 205 20.88 -21.86 -14.73
C HIS A 205 20.55 -20.39 -14.47
N ASN A 206 19.88 -19.71 -15.41
CA ASN A 206 19.40 -18.35 -15.19
C ASN A 206 18.33 -18.29 -14.10
N GLU A 207 17.40 -19.24 -14.05
CA GLU A 207 16.40 -19.34 -12.98
C GLU A 207 17.06 -19.58 -11.61
N ILE A 208 18.03 -20.49 -11.53
CA ILE A 208 18.82 -20.72 -10.31
C ILE A 208 19.50 -19.42 -9.86
N ASN A 209 20.21 -18.74 -10.77
CA ASN A 209 20.92 -17.50 -10.45
C ASN A 209 19.96 -16.40 -10.00
N ARG A 210 18.81 -16.27 -10.65
CA ARG A 210 17.76 -15.32 -10.27
C ARG A 210 17.29 -15.55 -8.83
N TYR A 211 16.93 -16.79 -8.49
CA TYR A 211 16.43 -17.09 -7.15
C TYR A 211 17.52 -17.06 -6.07
N ILE A 212 18.78 -17.37 -6.39
CA ILE A 212 19.92 -17.13 -5.48
C ILE A 212 20.04 -15.63 -5.17
N ASN A 213 19.97 -14.78 -6.19
CA ASN A 213 20.04 -13.32 -6.00
C ASN A 213 18.87 -12.78 -5.19
N GLU A 214 17.63 -13.24 -5.48
CA GLU A 214 16.45 -12.88 -4.69
C GLU A 214 16.58 -13.36 -3.24
N MET A 215 17.04 -14.59 -3.00
CA MET A 215 17.28 -15.13 -1.65
C MET A 215 18.28 -14.26 -0.88
N ASN A 216 19.45 -13.97 -1.47
CA ASN A 216 20.49 -13.17 -0.84
C ASN A 216 19.99 -11.74 -0.53
N SER A 217 19.24 -11.14 -1.43
CA SER A 217 18.64 -9.81 -1.21
C SER A 217 17.64 -9.81 -0.04
N ASN A 218 16.81 -10.86 0.09
CA ASN A 218 15.90 -10.99 1.22
C ASN A 218 16.64 -11.23 2.55
N LEU A 219 17.68 -12.06 2.56
CA LEU A 219 18.49 -12.29 3.75
C LEU A 219 19.22 -11.01 4.21
N ALA A 220 19.72 -10.20 3.28
CA ALA A 220 20.30 -8.90 3.60
C ALA A 220 19.27 -7.98 4.28
N ARG A 221 18.06 -7.87 3.73
CA ARG A 221 16.96 -7.10 4.34
C ARG A 221 16.61 -7.60 5.75
N VAL A 222 16.59 -8.92 5.97
CA VAL A 222 16.33 -9.50 7.29
C VAL A 222 17.39 -9.05 8.30
N ASN A 223 18.67 -9.01 7.91
CA ASN A 223 19.73 -8.56 8.80
C ASN A 223 19.57 -7.06 9.16
N ASP A 224 19.36 -6.20 8.17
CA ASP A 224 19.12 -4.77 8.39
C ASP A 224 17.92 -4.52 9.31
N LEU A 225 16.83 -5.26 9.09
CA LEU A 225 15.63 -5.16 9.91
C LEU A 225 15.84 -5.68 11.33
N LYS A 226 16.67 -6.71 11.55
CA LYS A 226 17.00 -7.20 12.89
C LYS A 226 17.79 -6.16 13.68
N GLU A 227 18.72 -5.45 13.04
CA GLU A 227 19.43 -4.33 13.67
C GLU A 227 18.44 -3.21 14.05
N LYS A 228 17.53 -2.85 13.14
CA LYS A 228 16.47 -1.89 13.41
C LYS A 228 15.54 -2.34 14.54
N LEU A 229 15.23 -3.63 14.62
CA LEU A 229 14.36 -4.20 15.65
C LEU A 229 14.95 -3.99 17.05
N ILE A 230 16.26 -4.17 17.23
CA ILE A 230 16.95 -3.94 18.50
C ILE A 230 16.77 -2.48 18.94
N ILE A 231 17.06 -1.53 18.04
CA ILE A 231 16.91 -0.09 18.31
C ILE A 231 15.46 0.29 18.68
N LEU A 232 14.48 -0.33 18.02
CA LEU A 232 13.07 -0.08 18.31
C LEU A 232 12.62 -0.69 19.64
N GLN A 233 13.14 -1.87 20.00
CA GLN A 233 12.82 -2.53 21.25
C GLN A 233 13.31 -1.69 22.44
N ASP A 234 14.55 -1.18 22.38
CA ASP A 234 15.11 -0.31 23.41
C ASP A 234 14.22 0.93 23.66
N ARG A 235 13.67 1.53 22.60
CA ARG A 235 12.77 2.70 22.70
C ARG A 235 11.40 2.39 23.31
N VAL A 236 10.92 1.16 23.17
CA VAL A 236 9.63 0.74 23.76
C VAL A 236 9.83 0.43 25.24
N ASP A 237 10.98 -0.14 25.61
CA ASP A 237 11.27 -0.55 26.98
C ASP A 237 11.66 0.63 27.90
N GLU A 238 11.99 1.79 27.34
CA GLU A 238 12.28 3.04 28.07
C GLU A 238 11.03 3.86 28.50
N ILE A 239 9.82 3.45 28.08
CA ILE A 239 8.53 4.15 28.32
C ILE A 239 7.71 3.43 29.39
#